data_AF-A0AA38IDA4-F1
#
_entry.id   AF-A0AA38IDA4-F1
#
_cell.length_a   1.000
_cell.length_b   1.000
_cell.length_c   1.000
_cell.angle_alpha   90.00
_cell.angle_beta   90.00
_cell.angle_gamma   90.00
#
_symmetry.space_group_name_H-M   'P 1'
#
loop_
_entity.id
_entity.type
_entity.pdbx_description
1 polymer ?
#
loop_
_entity_poly.entity_id
_entity_poly.type
_entity_poly.pdbx_seq_one_letter_code
_entity_poly.pdbx_strand_id
1 'polypeptide(L)'
;MSFRLLSILFKAGHVFGITPWSLHVPKISLLKKFYFLVIFVILEYGFIARELTHLRTNSRQLILLYIINNVAFVGQNSAFLSRSLMKRKSWISFLRNLKTTAKLTCVRTRTKSKKSFFFVFMFVSILHLITPILSLQALTQLRSNVWREFYTEFFHTIFNFHNHFLSCVLVNMIRTRYKNLRKMVRVQFERRRKIRLDVLKKIQYTVRSLKVTVDDYNDLFGWTNLFSVCITLASILNVTKFALPHLGLSQLLSMNLLNLMCILWLLGGNVVIISIMGSAVREYEEMSTFCLNAKFLLDVTNLEELKLKECSRFFEQNAPEFTAADFFPIKRDLLLGMALIFVNFEVAIIQMEDL
;
A
#
# COMPACT_ATOMS: atom_id res chain seq x y z
N MET A 1 -0.93 -15.29 -6.33
CA MET A 1 -0.90 -15.22 -4.84
C MET A 1 -1.88 -16.21 -4.24
N SER A 2 -1.50 -16.92 -3.16
CA SER A 2 -2.37 -17.90 -2.48
C SER A 2 -3.00 -17.29 -1.23
N PHE A 3 -4.24 -17.67 -0.92
CA PHE A 3 -4.90 -17.29 0.34
C PHE A 3 -4.18 -17.82 1.59
N ARG A 4 -3.28 -18.80 1.43
CA ARG A 4 -2.44 -19.33 2.52
C ARG A 4 -1.43 -18.28 3.01
N LEU A 5 -0.74 -17.60 2.09
CA LEU A 5 0.17 -16.50 2.45
C LEU A 5 -0.61 -15.38 3.15
N LEU A 6 -1.78 -15.02 2.61
CA LEU A 6 -2.62 -14.01 3.22
C LEU A 6 -3.04 -14.39 4.65
N SER A 7 -3.36 -15.66 4.90
CA SER A 7 -3.66 -16.12 6.26
C SER A 7 -2.47 -15.99 7.22
N ILE A 8 -1.24 -16.23 6.75
CA ILE A 8 -0.02 -16.05 7.56
C ILE A 8 0.17 -14.56 7.88
N LEU A 9 0.02 -13.69 6.88
CA LEU A 9 0.10 -12.24 7.08
C LEU A 9 -0.94 -11.74 8.07
N PHE A 10 -2.18 -12.21 7.96
CA PHE A 10 -3.22 -11.84 8.93
C PHE A 10 -2.91 -12.35 10.34
N LYS A 11 -2.27 -13.51 10.50
CA LYS A 11 -1.82 -13.98 11.82
C LYS A 11 -0.70 -13.10 12.38
N ALA A 12 0.29 -12.78 11.57
CA ALA A 12 1.41 -11.92 11.96
C ALA A 12 0.93 -10.49 12.29
N GLY A 13 0.18 -9.88 11.39
CA GLY A 13 -0.40 -8.54 11.58
C GLY A 13 -1.38 -8.49 12.74
N HIS A 14 -2.01 -9.61 13.08
CA HIS A 14 -2.90 -9.68 14.22
C HIS A 14 -2.13 -9.54 15.55
N VAL A 15 -0.95 -10.16 15.70
CA VAL A 15 -0.08 -9.99 16.88
C VAL A 15 0.23 -8.51 17.11
N PHE A 16 0.40 -7.75 16.03
CA PHE A 16 0.69 -6.32 16.06
C PHE A 16 -0.54 -5.41 16.05
N GLY A 17 -1.75 -5.96 15.97
CA GLY A 17 -3.00 -5.19 15.86
C GLY A 17 -3.22 -4.45 14.55
N ILE A 18 -2.49 -4.82 13.50
CA ILE A 18 -2.57 -4.24 12.15
C ILE A 18 -3.73 -4.85 11.35
N THR A 19 -4.03 -6.13 11.59
CA THR A 19 -5.10 -6.89 10.93
C THR A 19 -6.12 -7.44 11.94
N PRO A 20 -7.39 -7.64 11.53
CA PRO A 20 -8.41 -8.13 12.44
C PRO A 20 -8.11 -9.56 12.93
N TRP A 21 -8.39 -9.82 14.22
CA TRP A 21 -8.12 -11.10 14.92
C TRP A 21 -8.66 -12.33 14.19
N SER A 22 -9.89 -12.22 13.69
CA SER A 22 -10.55 -13.28 12.96
C SER A 22 -11.48 -12.64 11.94
N LEU A 23 -11.68 -13.32 10.82
CA LEU A 23 -12.70 -12.93 9.85
C LEU A 23 -14.03 -13.65 10.10
N HIS A 24 -14.04 -14.60 11.04
CA HIS A 24 -15.18 -15.48 11.31
C HIS A 24 -16.01 -15.06 12.54
N VAL A 25 -15.44 -14.35 13.52
CA VAL A 25 -16.10 -14.08 14.81
C VAL A 25 -16.72 -12.68 14.85
N PRO A 26 -18.00 -12.44 14.55
CA PRO A 26 -18.53 -11.11 14.19
C PRO A 26 -18.24 -9.97 15.20
N LYS A 27 -18.17 -10.26 16.50
CA LYS A 27 -17.89 -9.26 17.55
C LYS A 27 -16.48 -9.43 18.14
N ILE A 28 -15.78 -8.32 18.36
CA ILE A 28 -14.48 -8.29 19.05
C ILE A 28 -14.77 -8.10 20.54
N SER A 29 -14.12 -8.89 21.41
CA SER A 29 -14.24 -8.74 22.86
C SER A 29 -13.65 -7.41 23.33
N LEU A 30 -14.20 -6.84 24.41
CA LEU A 30 -13.73 -5.57 24.98
C LEU A 30 -12.23 -5.62 25.33
N LEU A 31 -11.76 -6.73 25.91
CA LEU A 31 -10.33 -6.94 26.22
C LEU A 31 -9.42 -6.78 24.99
N LYS A 32 -9.84 -7.28 23.82
CA LYS A 32 -9.05 -7.15 22.59
C LYS A 32 -9.05 -5.73 22.07
N LYS A 33 -10.17 -5.00 22.20
CA LYS A 33 -10.22 -3.57 21.85
C LYS A 33 -9.30 -2.76 22.75
N PHE A 34 -9.34 -3.03 24.06
CA PHE A 34 -8.47 -2.39 25.04
C PHE A 34 -7.00 -2.67 24.74
N TYR A 35 -6.64 -3.91 24.43
CA TYR A 35 -5.28 -4.27 24.01
C TYR A 35 -4.78 -3.44 22.81
N PHE A 36 -5.57 -3.31 21.75
CA PHE A 36 -5.18 -2.50 20.59
C PHE A 36 -5.09 -1.00 20.92
N LEU A 37 -5.98 -0.49 21.79
CA LEU A 37 -5.92 0.89 22.27
C LEU A 37 -4.64 1.14 23.06
N VAL A 38 -4.26 0.22 23.96
CA VAL A 38 -3.04 0.35 24.77
C VAL A 38 -1.79 0.36 23.89
N ILE A 39 -1.68 -0.55 22.91
CA ILE A 39 -0.55 -0.53 21.96
C ILE A 39 -0.49 0.80 21.22
N PHE A 40 -1.63 1.28 20.73
CA PHE A 40 -1.71 2.55 20.03
C PHE A 40 -1.25 3.72 20.91
N VAL A 41 -1.77 3.84 22.15
CA VAL A 41 -1.39 4.91 23.09
C VAL A 41 0.10 4.86 23.43
N ILE A 42 0.68 3.67 23.60
CA ILE A 42 2.12 3.52 23.87
C ILE A 42 2.95 4.03 22.68
N LEU A 43 2.56 3.68 21.45
CA LEU A 43 3.27 4.10 20.24
C LEU A 43 3.16 5.61 19.99
N GLU A 44 1.95 6.17 20.16
CA GLU A 44 1.72 7.61 20.04
C GLU A 44 2.49 8.39 21.10
N TYR A 45 2.43 7.96 22.35
CA TYR A 45 3.17 8.61 23.43
C TYR A 45 4.68 8.56 23.21
N GLY A 46 5.22 7.39 22.84
CA GLY A 46 6.64 7.22 22.55
C GLY A 46 7.13 8.15 21.45
N PHE A 47 6.34 8.28 20.39
CA PHE A 47 6.63 9.16 19.27
C PHE A 47 6.51 10.65 19.63
N ILE A 48 5.41 11.09 20.25
CA ILE A 48 5.24 12.49 20.67
C ILE A 48 6.35 12.90 21.65
N ALA A 49 6.69 12.04 22.62
CA ALA A 49 7.75 12.31 23.58
C ALA A 49 9.12 12.48 22.91
N ARG A 50 9.42 11.69 21.86
CA ARG A 50 10.64 11.83 21.05
C ARG A 50 10.67 13.16 20.32
N GLU A 51 9.57 13.51 19.67
CA GLU A 51 9.52 14.70 18.82
C GLU A 51 9.56 16.00 19.64
N LEU A 52 8.94 16.01 20.82
CA LEU A 52 9.07 17.12 21.77
C LEU A 52 10.52 17.33 22.23
N THR A 53 11.30 16.25 22.40
CA THR A 53 12.73 16.38 22.71
C THR A 53 13.54 16.97 21.57
N HIS A 54 13.21 16.67 20.31
CA HIS A 54 13.88 17.25 19.14
C HIS A 54 13.48 18.69 18.85
N LEU A 55 12.20 19.05 19.04
CA LEU A 55 11.73 20.42 18.87
C LEU A 55 12.43 21.41 19.81
N ARG A 56 12.85 20.96 20.99
CA ARG A 56 13.57 21.80 21.96
C ARG A 56 14.98 22.17 21.49
N THR A 57 15.59 21.38 20.60
CA THR A 57 17.00 21.55 20.20
C THR A 57 17.20 22.19 18.83
N ASN A 58 16.14 22.34 18.03
CA ASN A 58 16.25 22.59 16.60
C ASN A 58 15.68 23.96 16.15
N SER A 59 16.14 24.44 14.98
CA SER A 59 15.79 25.74 14.40
C SER A 59 14.33 25.84 13.92
N ARG A 60 13.81 27.07 13.78
CA ARG A 60 12.40 27.35 13.43
C ARG A 60 11.91 26.68 12.14
N GLN A 61 12.78 26.52 11.13
CA GLN A 61 12.43 25.90 9.86
C GLN A 61 12.17 24.38 9.97
N LEU A 62 12.71 23.71 11.00
CA LEU A 62 12.47 22.29 11.23
C LEU A 62 11.11 22.04 11.90
N ILE A 63 10.55 23.04 12.59
CA ILE A 63 9.29 22.90 13.33
C ILE A 63 8.14 22.50 12.39
N LEU A 64 8.02 23.13 11.21
CA LEU A 64 6.97 22.80 10.25
C LEU A 64 7.09 21.38 9.72
N LEU A 65 8.32 20.96 9.38
CA LEU A 65 8.59 19.61 8.89
C LEU A 65 8.30 18.54 9.95
N TYR A 66 8.65 18.83 11.21
CA TYR A 66 8.29 18.00 12.35
C TYR A 66 6.77 17.93 12.56
N ILE A 67 6.05 19.05 12.47
CA ILE A 67 4.57 19.05 12.57
C ILE A 67 3.97 18.17 11.47
N ILE A 68 4.40 18.31 10.22
CA ILE A 68 3.91 17.50 9.10
C ILE A 68 4.20 16.02 9.33
N ASN A 69 5.42 15.68 9.74
CA ASN A 69 5.79 14.30 10.05
C ASN A 69 4.95 13.73 11.19
N ASN A 70 4.68 14.54 12.23
CA ASN A 70 3.89 14.13 13.38
C ASN A 70 2.44 13.88 13.02
N VAL A 71 1.82 14.80 12.30
CA VAL A 71 0.45 14.64 11.81
C VAL A 71 0.35 13.40 10.92
N ALA A 72 1.32 13.20 10.04
CA ALA A 72 1.33 12.03 9.15
C ALA A 72 1.50 10.72 9.94
N PHE A 73 2.37 10.68 10.94
CA PHE A 73 2.60 9.52 11.79
C PHE A 73 1.36 9.16 12.62
N VAL A 74 0.82 10.13 13.37
CA VAL A 74 -0.39 9.97 14.19
C VAL A 74 -1.56 9.54 13.29
N GLY A 75 -1.68 10.17 12.12
CA GLY A 75 -2.68 9.82 11.12
C GLY A 75 -2.53 8.39 10.62
N GLN A 76 -1.30 7.93 10.36
CA GLN A 76 -1.03 6.58 9.89
C GLN A 76 -1.39 5.52 10.94
N ASN A 77 -0.99 5.72 12.19
CA ASN A 77 -1.33 4.81 13.28
C ASN A 77 -2.83 4.80 13.57
N SER A 78 -3.48 5.96 13.51
CA SER A 78 -4.94 6.08 13.63
C SER A 78 -5.64 5.32 12.51
N ALA A 79 -5.11 5.37 11.29
CA ALA A 79 -5.59 4.56 10.17
C ALA A 79 -5.40 3.06 10.42
N PHE A 80 -4.28 2.62 11.00
CA PHE A 80 -4.08 1.22 11.39
C PHE A 80 -5.13 0.76 12.41
N LEU A 81 -5.36 1.55 13.46
CA LEU A 81 -6.33 1.26 14.50
C LEU A 81 -7.76 1.22 13.95
N SER A 82 -8.14 2.23 13.17
CA SER A 82 -9.45 2.28 12.50
C SER A 82 -9.66 1.08 11.60
N ARG A 83 -8.64 0.69 10.82
CA ARG A 83 -8.69 -0.48 9.95
C ARG A 83 -8.88 -1.79 10.71
N SER A 84 -8.18 -1.98 11.83
CA SER A 84 -8.22 -3.22 12.60
C SER A 84 -9.50 -3.35 13.43
N LEU A 85 -10.02 -2.25 13.97
CA LEU A 85 -11.19 -2.22 14.85
C LEU A 85 -12.52 -1.93 14.14
N MET A 86 -12.54 -0.93 13.25
CA MET A 86 -13.77 -0.32 12.74
C MET A 86 -14.12 -0.83 11.34
N LYS A 87 -13.14 -1.06 10.47
CA LYS A 87 -13.36 -1.43 9.05
C LYS A 87 -13.52 -2.93 8.79
N ARG A 88 -14.07 -3.66 9.77
CA ARG A 88 -14.18 -5.12 9.67
C ARG A 88 -15.17 -5.59 8.60
N LYS A 89 -16.28 -4.87 8.41
CA LYS A 89 -17.25 -5.17 7.36
C LYS A 89 -16.58 -5.07 5.98
N SER A 90 -15.80 -4.01 5.75
CA SER A 90 -15.00 -3.81 4.54
C SER A 90 -14.01 -4.97 4.32
N TRP A 91 -13.27 -5.40 5.37
CA TRP A 91 -12.39 -6.58 5.28
C TRP A 91 -13.11 -7.86 4.85
N ILE A 92 -14.29 -8.13 5.41
CA ILE A 92 -15.07 -9.33 5.07
C ILE A 92 -15.59 -9.25 3.64
N SER A 93 -16.13 -8.09 3.24
CA SER A 93 -16.59 -7.82 1.87
C SER A 93 -15.44 -8.03 0.87
N PHE A 94 -14.31 -7.36 1.11
CA PHE A 94 -13.11 -7.43 0.31
C PHE A 94 -12.63 -8.87 0.07
N LEU A 95 -12.46 -9.64 1.15
CA LEU A 95 -11.96 -11.01 1.06
C LEU A 95 -12.97 -11.98 0.45
N ARG A 96 -14.26 -11.75 0.67
CA ARG A 96 -15.34 -12.51 0.03
C ARG A 96 -15.31 -12.25 -1.48
N ASN A 97 -15.25 -10.99 -1.91
CA ASN A 97 -15.20 -10.61 -3.31
C ASN A 97 -13.95 -11.17 -4.00
N LEU A 98 -12.78 -11.11 -3.36
CA LEU A 98 -11.55 -11.74 -3.85
C LEU A 98 -11.68 -13.26 -4.02
N LYS A 99 -12.38 -13.96 -3.10
CA LYS A 99 -12.62 -15.41 -3.21
C LYS A 99 -13.62 -15.73 -4.32
N THR A 100 -14.69 -14.96 -4.43
CA THR A 100 -15.73 -15.14 -5.46
C THR A 100 -15.15 -14.92 -6.85
N THR A 101 -14.46 -13.80 -7.07
CA THR A 101 -13.79 -13.50 -8.35
C THR A 101 -12.69 -14.51 -8.68
N ALA A 102 -12.00 -15.07 -7.68
CA ALA A 102 -11.04 -16.15 -7.88
C ALA A 102 -11.68 -17.40 -8.49
N LYS A 103 -12.86 -17.79 -7.99
CA LYS A 103 -13.61 -18.94 -8.52
C LYS A 103 -14.11 -18.67 -9.93
N LEU A 104 -14.63 -17.46 -10.19
CA LEU A 104 -15.20 -17.08 -11.48
C LEU A 104 -14.18 -16.97 -12.62
N THR A 105 -12.97 -16.50 -12.30
CA THR A 105 -11.86 -16.25 -13.25
C THR A 105 -10.83 -17.38 -13.28
N CYS A 106 -11.10 -18.52 -12.65
CA CYS A 106 -10.16 -19.63 -12.59
C CYS A 106 -10.04 -20.29 -13.98
N VAL A 107 -9.23 -19.70 -14.85
CA VAL A 107 -8.66 -20.40 -15.99
C VAL A 107 -7.63 -21.35 -15.40
N ARG A 108 -7.78 -22.65 -15.65
CA ARG A 108 -6.94 -23.76 -15.15
C ARG A 108 -5.50 -23.58 -15.66
N THR A 109 -4.80 -22.62 -15.11
CA THR A 109 -3.41 -22.31 -15.44
C THR A 109 -2.56 -23.20 -14.55
N ARG A 110 -1.93 -24.21 -15.15
CA ARG A 110 -0.84 -25.00 -14.53
C ARG A 110 0.36 -24.07 -14.29
N THR A 111 0.27 -23.19 -13.30
CA THR A 111 1.40 -22.35 -12.88
C THR A 111 2.04 -22.97 -11.64
N LYS A 112 3.17 -23.65 -11.86
CA LYS A 112 3.97 -24.37 -10.85
C LYS A 112 4.71 -23.45 -9.86
N SER A 113 4.76 -22.13 -10.05
CA SER A 113 5.51 -21.22 -9.17
C SER A 113 4.64 -20.57 -8.09
N LYS A 114 4.33 -21.31 -7.02
CA LYS A 114 3.67 -20.74 -5.82
C LYS A 114 4.64 -20.48 -4.65
N LYS A 115 5.89 -20.94 -4.74
CA LYS A 115 6.86 -20.90 -3.63
C LYS A 115 7.56 -19.55 -3.46
N SER A 116 7.75 -18.76 -4.53
CA SER A 116 8.61 -17.56 -4.51
C SER A 116 8.21 -16.47 -3.49
N PHE A 117 6.92 -16.11 -3.37
CA PHE A 117 6.52 -14.97 -2.52
C PHE A 117 6.64 -15.19 -1.02
N PHE A 118 6.51 -16.43 -0.54
CA PHE A 118 6.68 -16.71 0.89
C PHE A 118 8.14 -16.54 1.32
N PHE A 119 9.08 -16.98 0.49
CA PHE A 119 10.50 -16.77 0.74
C PHE A 119 10.87 -15.29 0.71
N VAL A 120 10.33 -14.52 -0.24
CA VAL A 120 10.51 -13.07 -0.26
C VAL A 120 9.98 -12.42 1.02
N PHE A 121 8.79 -12.81 1.49
CA PHE A 121 8.24 -12.31 2.75
C PHE A 121 9.17 -12.60 3.93
N MET A 122 9.60 -13.85 4.10
CA MET A 122 10.47 -14.26 5.21
C MET A 122 11.82 -13.55 5.16
N PHE A 123 12.44 -13.49 3.98
CA PHE A 123 13.73 -12.82 3.79
C PHE A 123 13.65 -11.34 4.15
N VAL A 124 12.65 -10.62 3.61
CA VAL A 124 12.49 -9.19 3.91
C VAL A 124 12.12 -8.97 5.38
N SER A 125 11.32 -9.86 5.98
CA SER A 125 11.00 -9.77 7.42
C SER A 125 12.25 -9.94 8.29
N ILE A 126 13.15 -10.86 7.93
CA ILE A 126 14.43 -11.05 8.64
C ILE A 126 15.30 -9.81 8.52
N LEU A 127 15.43 -9.23 7.32
CA LEU A 127 16.16 -7.98 7.13
C LEU A 127 15.58 -6.86 8.02
N HIS A 128 14.25 -6.75 8.12
CA HIS A 128 13.59 -5.76 8.99
C HIS A 128 13.78 -6.00 10.48
N LEU A 129 14.06 -7.23 10.90
CA LEU A 129 14.43 -7.51 12.28
C LEU A 129 15.90 -7.18 12.56
N ILE A 130 16.77 -7.31 11.55
CA ILE A 130 18.21 -7.01 11.68
C ILE A 130 18.46 -5.50 11.70
N THR A 131 17.84 -4.72 10.81
CA THR A 131 18.10 -3.27 10.68
C THR A 131 18.01 -2.53 12.02
N PRO A 132 16.98 -2.75 12.86
CA PRO A 132 16.91 -2.08 14.15
C PRO A 132 17.92 -2.62 15.16
N ILE A 133 18.27 -3.91 15.14
CA ILE A 133 19.31 -4.42 16.04
C ILE A 133 20.64 -3.71 15.76
N LEU A 134 20.96 -3.47 14.49
CA LEU A 134 22.12 -2.68 14.08
C LEU A 134 21.99 -1.21 14.50
N SER A 135 20.79 -0.62 14.39
CA SER A 135 20.56 0.77 14.83
C SER A 135 20.73 0.93 16.34
N LEU A 136 20.25 -0.03 17.12
CA LEU A 136 20.42 -0.05 18.58
C LEU A 136 21.90 -0.13 18.96
N GLN A 137 22.68 -0.99 18.30
CA GLN A 137 24.12 -1.10 18.54
C GLN A 137 24.83 0.22 18.27
N ALA A 138 24.48 0.93 17.19
CA ALA A 138 25.05 2.23 16.87
C ALA A 138 24.63 3.31 17.89
N LEU A 139 23.36 3.33 18.30
CA LEU A 139 22.81 4.33 19.21
C LEU A 139 23.31 4.17 20.66
N THR A 140 23.43 2.93 21.16
CA THR A 140 23.90 2.66 22.54
C THR A 140 25.31 3.16 22.81
N GLN A 141 26.13 3.36 21.78
CA GLN A 141 27.46 3.96 21.90
C GLN A 141 27.42 5.48 22.12
N LEU A 142 26.29 6.14 21.87
CA LEU A 142 26.20 7.61 21.79
C LEU A 142 25.41 8.26 22.94
N ARG A 143 24.42 7.60 23.57
CA ARG A 143 23.52 8.26 24.56
C ARG A 143 22.80 7.32 25.55
N SER A 144 22.37 7.87 26.69
CA SER A 144 21.64 7.15 27.76
C SER A 144 20.12 7.01 27.55
N ASN A 145 19.49 7.85 26.70
CA ASN A 145 18.03 7.82 26.43
C ASN A 145 17.63 7.02 25.18
N VAL A 146 18.56 6.23 24.64
CA VAL A 146 18.45 5.52 23.35
C VAL A 146 17.29 4.54 23.29
N TRP A 147 16.98 3.88 24.39
CA TRP A 147 15.99 2.80 24.42
C TRP A 147 14.59 3.28 23.99
N ARG A 148 14.17 4.48 24.39
CA ARG A 148 12.85 5.03 24.05
C ARG A 148 12.72 5.33 22.56
N GLU A 149 13.74 5.96 21.98
CA GLU A 149 13.80 6.30 20.55
C GLU A 149 13.83 5.01 19.71
N PHE A 150 14.64 4.05 20.16
CA PHE A 150 14.77 2.75 19.53
C PHE A 150 13.44 1.98 19.43
N TYR A 151 12.70 1.82 20.53
CA TYR A 151 11.45 1.06 20.51
C TYR A 151 10.42 1.67 19.56
N THR A 152 10.30 3.01 19.55
CA THR A 152 9.33 3.70 18.70
C THR A 152 9.64 3.48 17.22
N GLU A 153 10.90 3.64 16.82
CA GLU A 153 11.34 3.41 15.44
C GLU A 153 11.25 1.94 15.02
N PHE A 154 11.58 1.02 15.92
CA PHE A 154 11.47 -0.41 15.70
C PHE A 154 10.04 -0.81 15.35
N PHE A 155 9.07 -0.44 16.20
CA PHE A 155 7.67 -0.81 15.98
C PHE A 155 7.10 -0.11 14.74
N HIS A 156 7.43 1.16 14.52
CA HIS A 156 6.98 1.88 13.33
C HIS A 156 7.49 1.23 12.03
N THR A 157 8.78 0.88 11.99
CA THR A 157 9.41 0.22 10.84
C THR A 157 8.74 -1.13 10.56
N ILE A 158 8.48 -1.93 11.60
CA ILE A 158 7.77 -3.21 11.47
C ILE A 158 6.33 -3.01 10.98
N PHE A 159 5.62 -2.01 11.51
CA PHE A 159 4.24 -1.73 11.14
C PHE A 159 4.14 -1.28 9.68
N ASN A 160 5.03 -0.38 9.27
CA ASN A 160 5.16 0.06 7.89
C ASN A 160 5.48 -1.08 6.96
N PHE A 161 6.47 -1.91 7.30
CA PHE A 161 6.82 -3.08 6.52
C PHE A 161 5.63 -4.01 6.33
N HIS A 162 5.00 -4.40 7.42
CA HIS A 162 3.86 -5.31 7.39
C HIS A 162 2.73 -4.73 6.54
N ASN A 163 2.45 -3.45 6.72
CA ASN A 163 1.43 -2.75 5.96
C ASN A 163 1.73 -2.71 4.45
N HIS A 164 2.94 -2.30 4.07
CA HIS A 164 3.36 -2.22 2.68
C HIS A 164 3.29 -3.60 2.02
N PHE A 165 3.80 -4.61 2.71
CA PHE A 165 3.78 -5.98 2.21
C PHE A 165 2.35 -6.51 2.05
N LEU A 166 1.48 -6.26 3.03
CA LEU A 166 0.07 -6.63 2.97
C LEU A 166 -0.63 -5.93 1.80
N SER A 167 -0.45 -4.62 1.65
CA SER A 167 -0.94 -3.84 0.50
C SER A 167 -0.47 -4.45 -0.82
N CYS A 168 0.83 -4.68 -0.99
CA CYS A 168 1.40 -5.31 -2.17
C CYS A 168 0.74 -6.65 -2.50
N VAL A 169 0.56 -7.52 -1.50
CA VAL A 169 -0.06 -8.83 -1.70
C VAL A 169 -1.52 -8.68 -2.15
N LEU A 170 -2.27 -7.79 -1.53
CA LEU A 170 -3.68 -7.56 -1.83
C LEU A 170 -3.89 -6.94 -3.22
N VAL A 171 -3.16 -5.87 -3.55
CA VAL A 171 -3.23 -5.25 -4.88
C VAL A 171 -2.76 -6.24 -5.95
N ASN A 172 -1.72 -7.04 -5.68
CA ASN A 172 -1.30 -8.07 -6.64
C ASN A 172 -2.35 -9.18 -6.81
N MET A 173 -3.13 -9.49 -5.77
CA MET A 173 -4.30 -10.38 -5.90
C MET A 173 -5.35 -9.76 -6.83
N ILE A 174 -5.70 -8.48 -6.65
CA ILE A 174 -6.62 -7.74 -7.54
C ILE A 174 -6.10 -7.75 -8.98
N ARG A 175 -4.84 -7.35 -9.19
CA ARG A 175 -4.15 -7.38 -10.50
C ARG A 175 -4.27 -8.74 -11.17
N THR A 176 -4.00 -9.82 -10.42
CA THR A 176 -4.09 -11.19 -10.95
C THR A 176 -5.51 -11.52 -11.42
N ARG A 177 -6.55 -10.99 -10.75
CA ARG A 177 -7.95 -11.19 -11.18
C ARG A 177 -8.27 -10.44 -12.46
N TYR A 178 -7.86 -9.17 -12.59
CA TYR A 178 -8.00 -8.44 -13.85
C TYR A 178 -7.26 -9.14 -14.99
N LYS A 179 -6.02 -9.59 -14.77
CA LYS A 179 -5.25 -10.36 -15.76
C LYS A 179 -5.95 -11.65 -16.18
N ASN A 180 -6.54 -12.39 -15.24
CA ASN A 180 -7.28 -13.62 -15.54
C ASN A 180 -8.60 -13.33 -16.27
N LEU A 181 -9.29 -12.26 -15.88
CA LEU A 181 -10.51 -11.81 -16.55
C LEU A 181 -10.22 -11.42 -18.00
N ARG A 182 -9.16 -10.65 -18.23
CA ARG A 182 -8.65 -10.32 -19.57
C ARG A 182 -8.35 -11.56 -20.41
N LYS A 183 -7.67 -12.55 -19.85
CA LYS A 183 -7.41 -13.82 -20.55
C LYS A 183 -8.71 -14.55 -20.89
N MET A 184 -9.67 -14.58 -19.97
CA MET A 184 -10.97 -15.20 -20.19
C MET A 184 -11.71 -14.51 -21.34
N VAL A 185 -11.77 -13.17 -21.33
CA VAL A 185 -12.32 -12.34 -22.39
C VAL A 185 -11.65 -12.69 -23.72
N ARG A 186 -10.31 -12.60 -23.80
CA ARG A 186 -9.55 -12.89 -25.02
C ARG A 186 -9.86 -14.27 -25.60
N VAL A 187 -9.84 -15.31 -24.77
CA VAL A 187 -10.13 -16.69 -25.20
C VAL A 187 -11.56 -16.83 -25.73
N GLN A 188 -12.54 -16.09 -25.18
CA GLN A 188 -13.93 -16.17 -25.63
C GLN A 188 -14.13 -15.47 -26.97
N PHE A 189 -13.57 -14.27 -27.15
CA PHE A 189 -13.74 -13.48 -28.38
C PHE A 189 -12.86 -13.98 -29.54
N GLU A 190 -11.63 -14.46 -29.29
CA GLU A 190 -10.76 -14.97 -30.37
C GLU A 190 -11.21 -16.34 -30.89
N ARG A 191 -11.70 -17.23 -30.01
CA ARG A 191 -12.07 -18.60 -30.41
C ARG A 191 -13.50 -18.74 -30.90
N ARG A 192 -14.39 -17.79 -30.58
CA ARG A 192 -15.81 -17.87 -30.93
C ARG A 192 -16.21 -16.63 -31.71
N ARG A 193 -16.68 -16.82 -32.95
CA ARG A 193 -17.23 -15.75 -33.80
C ARG A 193 -18.57 -15.18 -33.31
N LYS A 194 -19.18 -15.74 -32.26
CA LYS A 194 -20.46 -15.28 -31.69
C LYS A 194 -20.37 -15.01 -30.19
N ILE A 195 -20.99 -13.92 -29.76
CA ILE A 195 -20.98 -13.48 -28.36
C ILE A 195 -22.10 -14.20 -27.60
N ARG A 196 -21.74 -15.03 -26.63
CA ARG A 196 -22.73 -15.60 -25.70
C ARG A 196 -23.09 -14.57 -24.64
N LEU A 197 -24.37 -14.19 -24.57
CA LEU A 197 -24.89 -13.22 -23.61
C LEU A 197 -24.57 -13.59 -22.16
N ASP A 198 -24.64 -14.88 -21.81
CA ASP A 198 -24.33 -15.35 -20.47
C ASP A 198 -22.87 -15.09 -20.08
N VAL A 199 -21.95 -15.18 -21.05
CA VAL A 199 -20.53 -14.88 -20.84
C VAL A 199 -20.33 -13.38 -20.62
N LEU A 200 -21.01 -12.54 -21.40
CA LEU A 200 -20.97 -11.09 -21.23
C LEU A 200 -21.48 -10.66 -19.85
N LYS A 201 -22.65 -11.19 -19.43
CA LYS A 201 -23.21 -10.96 -18.09
C LYS A 201 -22.24 -11.42 -16.99
N LYS A 202 -21.58 -12.57 -17.18
CA LYS A 202 -20.57 -13.07 -16.23
C LYS A 202 -19.34 -12.15 -16.16
N ILE A 203 -18.88 -11.61 -17.29
CA ILE A 203 -17.78 -10.63 -17.33
C ILE A 203 -18.18 -9.36 -16.59
N GLN A 204 -19.35 -8.79 -16.91
CA GLN A 204 -19.88 -7.58 -16.28
C GLN A 204 -20.00 -7.75 -14.76
N TYR A 205 -20.59 -8.85 -14.30
CA TYR A 205 -20.67 -9.19 -12.87
C TYR A 205 -19.27 -9.26 -12.22
N THR A 206 -18.31 -9.87 -12.91
CA THR A 206 -16.93 -9.99 -12.40
C THR A 206 -16.24 -8.62 -12.32
N VAL A 207 -16.41 -7.77 -13.33
CA VAL A 207 -15.88 -6.39 -13.33
C VAL A 207 -16.47 -5.59 -12.17
N ARG A 208 -17.79 -5.58 -12.01
CA ARG A 208 -18.44 -4.89 -10.89
C ARG A 208 -17.96 -5.40 -9.53
N SER A 209 -17.83 -6.71 -9.38
CA SER A 209 -17.30 -7.29 -8.14
C SER A 209 -15.85 -6.87 -7.87
N LEU A 210 -15.01 -6.74 -8.92
CA LEU A 210 -13.65 -6.23 -8.79
C LEU A 210 -13.61 -4.72 -8.52
N LYS A 211 -14.52 -3.91 -9.09
CA LYS A 211 -14.66 -2.49 -8.74
C LYS A 211 -14.96 -2.32 -7.26
N VAL A 212 -15.97 -3.03 -6.75
CA VAL A 212 -16.29 -3.03 -5.30
C VAL A 212 -15.09 -3.51 -4.47
N THR A 213 -14.31 -4.47 -4.97
CA THR A 213 -13.07 -4.92 -4.29
C THR A 213 -12.01 -3.82 -4.23
N VAL A 214 -11.86 -3.00 -5.28
CA VAL A 214 -10.96 -1.84 -5.28
C VAL A 214 -11.47 -0.75 -4.33
N ASP A 215 -12.78 -0.52 -4.30
CA ASP A 215 -13.38 0.47 -3.39
C ASP A 215 -13.22 0.06 -1.92
N ASP A 216 -13.47 -1.21 -1.61
CA ASP A 216 -13.18 -1.79 -0.29
C ASP A 216 -11.67 -1.68 0.06
N TYR A 217 -10.78 -1.79 -0.93
CA TYR A 217 -9.35 -1.60 -0.71
C TYR A 217 -9.00 -0.15 -0.40
N ASN A 218 -9.56 0.82 -1.14
CA ASN A 218 -9.34 2.25 -0.90
C ASN A 218 -9.88 2.63 0.49
N ASP A 219 -11.03 2.11 0.91
CA ASP A 219 -11.58 2.32 2.25
C ASP A 219 -10.66 1.76 3.36
N LEU A 220 -9.96 0.65 3.09
CA LEU A 220 -9.07 0.00 4.05
C LEU A 220 -7.65 0.60 4.08
N PHE A 221 -7.11 1.03 2.94
CA PHE A 221 -5.70 1.40 2.81
C PHE A 221 -5.47 2.82 2.31
N GLY A 222 -6.50 3.53 1.85
CA GLY A 222 -6.39 4.87 1.29
C GLY A 222 -5.68 5.85 2.23
N TRP A 223 -6.13 5.94 3.49
CA TRP A 223 -5.50 6.78 4.51
C TRP A 223 -4.07 6.37 4.81
N THR A 224 -3.82 5.07 4.92
CA THR A 224 -2.47 4.57 5.18
C THR A 224 -1.51 4.85 4.03
N ASN A 225 -1.98 4.74 2.79
CA ASN A 225 -1.18 5.05 1.60
C ASN A 225 -0.90 6.56 1.53
N LEU A 226 -1.89 7.40 1.83
CA LEU A 226 -1.73 8.86 1.93
C LEU A 226 -0.62 9.21 2.92
N PHE A 227 -0.76 8.76 4.17
CA PHE A 227 0.22 9.08 5.21
C PHE A 227 1.59 8.45 4.96
N SER A 228 1.65 7.26 4.35
CA SER A 228 2.92 6.65 3.93
C SER A 228 3.69 7.53 2.95
N VAL A 229 2.99 8.10 1.97
CA VAL A 229 3.58 9.04 1.00
C VAL A 229 4.06 10.31 1.70
N CYS A 230 3.23 10.90 2.58
CA CYS A 230 3.61 12.09 3.35
C CYS A 230 4.85 11.84 4.24
N ILE A 231 4.90 10.72 4.97
CA ILE A 231 6.05 10.34 5.80
C ILE A 231 7.30 10.14 4.94
N THR A 232 7.18 9.53 3.76
CA THR A 232 8.31 9.33 2.85
C THR A 232 8.85 10.67 2.38
N LEU A 233 7.98 11.58 1.94
CA LEU A 233 8.39 12.93 1.53
C LEU A 233 9.08 13.67 2.69
N ALA A 234 8.47 13.68 3.88
CA ALA A 234 9.06 14.32 5.05
C ALA A 234 10.41 13.71 5.45
N SER A 235 10.55 12.38 5.34
CA SER A 235 11.80 11.67 5.67
C SER A 235 12.93 12.00 4.70
N ILE A 236 12.64 12.08 3.40
CA ILE A 236 13.61 12.50 2.38
C ILE A 236 14.11 13.92 2.70
N LEU A 237 13.18 14.84 2.98
CA LEU A 237 13.50 16.24 3.32
C LEU A 237 14.28 16.39 4.62
N ASN A 238 14.05 15.51 5.60
CA ASN A 238 14.83 15.52 6.83
C ASN A 238 16.28 15.12 6.56
N VAL A 239 16.52 14.07 5.75
CA VAL A 239 17.88 13.57 5.53
C VAL A 239 18.74 14.52 4.70
N THR A 240 18.19 15.20 3.70
CA THR A 240 18.94 16.19 2.92
C THR A 240 19.48 17.31 3.80
N LYS A 241 18.66 17.83 4.73
CA LYS A 241 19.11 18.85 5.70
C LYS A 241 20.20 18.37 6.66
N PHE A 242 20.09 17.14 7.18
CA PHE A 242 21.10 16.60 8.12
C PHE A 242 22.38 16.14 7.42
N ALA A 243 22.35 15.87 6.12
CA ALA A 243 23.51 15.43 5.35
C ALA A 243 24.48 16.57 4.99
N LEU A 244 24.05 17.85 5.03
CA LEU A 244 24.80 18.94 4.39
C LEU A 244 25.95 19.57 5.22
N PRO A 245 25.87 19.92 6.53
CA PRO A 245 26.92 20.81 7.06
C PRO A 245 27.93 20.28 8.09
N HIS A 246 27.60 19.44 9.09
CA HIS A 246 28.45 19.42 10.30
C HIS A 246 28.48 18.08 11.05
N LEU A 247 29.50 17.21 10.86
CA LEU A 247 30.08 16.30 11.89
C LEU A 247 31.11 15.31 11.29
N GLY A 248 31.95 14.70 12.14
CA GLY A 248 33.13 13.89 11.76
C GLY A 248 32.86 12.59 10.96
N LEU A 249 33.80 12.24 10.07
CA LEU A 249 33.61 11.31 8.96
C LEU A 249 33.06 9.90 9.31
N SER A 250 33.58 9.21 10.32
CA SER A 250 33.37 7.75 10.45
C SER A 250 32.05 7.33 11.10
N GLN A 251 31.65 7.98 12.20
CA GLN A 251 30.37 7.71 12.88
C GLN A 251 29.18 8.33 12.15
N LEU A 252 29.41 9.41 11.38
CA LEU A 252 28.40 10.03 10.54
C LEU A 252 28.04 9.15 9.34
N LEU A 253 29.04 8.50 8.72
CA LEU A 253 28.83 7.61 7.59
C LEU A 253 27.91 6.44 7.92
N SER A 254 28.05 5.82 9.11
CA SER A 254 27.21 4.68 9.49
C SER A 254 25.75 5.08 9.75
N MET A 255 25.51 6.19 10.46
CA MET A 255 24.16 6.68 10.75
C MET A 255 23.46 7.24 9.50
N ASN A 256 24.19 7.96 8.64
CA ASN A 256 23.65 8.46 7.38
C ASN A 256 23.33 7.32 6.41
N LEU A 257 24.17 6.29 6.34
CA LEU A 257 23.91 5.11 5.52
C LEU A 257 22.64 4.39 5.99
N LEU A 258 22.47 4.21 7.31
CA LEU A 258 21.29 3.59 7.88
C LEU A 258 20.02 4.40 7.59
N ASN A 259 20.05 5.73 7.79
CA ASN A 259 18.94 6.61 7.49
C ASN A 259 18.58 6.59 6.00
N LEU A 260 19.60 6.59 5.12
CA LEU A 260 19.42 6.45 3.68
C LEU A 260 18.78 5.11 3.32
N MET A 261 19.21 4.00 3.94
CA MET A 261 18.61 2.68 3.74
C MET A 261 17.13 2.66 4.15
N CYS A 262 16.78 3.26 5.30
CA CYS A 262 15.40 3.38 5.76
C CYS A 262 14.53 4.18 4.78
N ILE A 263 15.06 5.28 4.23
CA ILE A 263 14.35 6.10 3.24
C ILE A 263 14.19 5.37 1.92
N LEU A 264 15.26 4.80 1.39
CA LEU A 264 15.21 4.02 0.15
C LEU A 264 14.23 2.86 0.28
N TRP A 265 14.11 2.28 1.49
CA TRP A 265 13.12 1.28 1.80
C TRP A 265 11.68 1.83 1.73
N LEU A 266 11.38 2.92 2.45
CA LEU A 266 10.05 3.55 2.43
C LEU A 266 9.65 3.99 1.02
N LEU A 267 10.57 4.65 0.32
CA LEU A 267 10.39 5.09 -1.06
C LEU A 267 10.18 3.89 -1.98
N GLY A 268 11.03 2.87 -1.90
CA GLY A 268 10.91 1.64 -2.69
C GLY A 268 9.58 0.92 -2.45
N GLY A 269 9.13 0.86 -1.19
CA GLY A 269 7.84 0.31 -0.81
C GLY A 269 6.68 1.03 -1.49
N ASN A 270 6.64 2.36 -1.40
CA ASN A 270 5.63 3.18 -2.05
C ASN A 270 5.67 3.06 -3.58
N VAL A 271 6.87 3.12 -4.18
CA VAL A 271 7.06 2.93 -5.63
C VAL A 271 6.51 1.58 -6.09
N VAL A 272 6.81 0.50 -5.37
CA VAL A 272 6.31 -0.84 -5.71
C VAL A 272 4.79 -0.91 -5.61
N ILE A 273 4.18 -0.38 -4.55
CA ILE A 273 2.73 -0.36 -4.38
C ILE A 273 2.05 0.41 -5.52
N ILE A 274 2.48 1.65 -5.77
CA ILE A 274 1.97 2.52 -6.83
C ILE A 274 2.11 1.84 -8.19
N SER A 275 3.25 1.18 -8.44
CA SER A 275 3.50 0.45 -9.69
C SER A 275 2.56 -0.74 -9.87
N ILE A 276 2.29 -1.52 -8.81
CA ILE A 276 1.37 -2.65 -8.87
C ILE A 276 -0.07 -2.17 -9.07
N MET A 277 -0.48 -1.09 -8.40
CA MET A 277 -1.79 -0.45 -8.59
C MET A 277 -1.98 0.02 -10.04
N GLY A 278 -1.04 0.79 -10.57
CA GLY A 278 -1.07 1.22 -11.97
C GLY A 278 -1.04 0.05 -12.95
N SER A 279 -0.36 -1.06 -12.61
CA SER A 279 -0.44 -2.27 -13.43
C SER A 279 -1.79 -2.99 -13.34
N ALA A 280 -2.54 -2.87 -12.23
CA ALA A 280 -3.88 -3.44 -12.13
C ALA A 280 -4.87 -2.65 -13.00
N VAL A 281 -4.80 -1.32 -12.97
CA VAL A 281 -5.58 -0.42 -13.84
C VAL A 281 -5.28 -0.69 -15.31
N ARG A 282 -4.00 -0.80 -15.68
CA ARG A 282 -3.62 -1.12 -17.07
C ARG A 282 -4.18 -2.46 -17.55
N GLU A 283 -4.17 -3.51 -16.72
CA GLU A 283 -4.75 -4.82 -17.11
C GLU A 283 -6.27 -4.72 -17.34
N TYR A 284 -6.93 -3.81 -16.63
CA TYR A 284 -8.34 -3.48 -16.85
C TYR A 284 -8.55 -2.71 -18.15
N GLU A 285 -7.76 -1.65 -18.41
CA GLU A 285 -7.84 -0.85 -19.64
C GLU A 285 -7.62 -1.73 -20.87
N GLU A 286 -6.57 -2.56 -20.87
CA GLU A 286 -6.28 -3.48 -21.97
C GLU A 286 -7.41 -4.50 -22.18
N MET A 287 -8.13 -4.89 -21.13
CA MET A 287 -9.33 -5.74 -21.24
C MET A 287 -10.50 -4.95 -21.83
N SER A 288 -10.77 -3.73 -21.33
CA SER A 288 -11.86 -2.88 -21.79
C SER A 288 -11.71 -2.55 -23.27
N THR A 289 -10.54 -2.07 -23.68
CA THR A 289 -10.20 -1.77 -25.08
C THR A 289 -10.38 -3.00 -25.97
N PHE A 290 -9.98 -4.18 -25.49
CA PHE A 290 -10.20 -5.41 -26.24
C PHE A 290 -11.69 -5.73 -26.41
N CYS A 291 -12.51 -5.57 -25.38
CA CYS A 291 -13.97 -5.72 -25.49
C CYS A 291 -14.60 -4.70 -26.45
N LEU A 292 -14.09 -3.46 -26.50
CA LEU A 292 -14.55 -2.43 -27.43
C LEU A 292 -14.20 -2.76 -28.87
N ASN A 293 -12.98 -3.23 -29.09
CA ASN A 293 -12.50 -3.62 -30.42
C ASN A 293 -13.12 -4.92 -30.93
N ALA A 294 -13.71 -5.74 -30.04
CA ALA A 294 -14.40 -6.96 -30.43
C ALA A 294 -15.55 -6.71 -31.42
N LYS A 295 -16.14 -5.51 -31.45
CA LYS A 295 -17.17 -5.15 -32.43
C LYS A 295 -16.67 -5.17 -33.88
N PHE A 296 -15.38 -4.92 -34.09
CA PHE A 296 -14.76 -4.91 -35.42
C PHE A 296 -14.23 -6.29 -35.83
N LEU A 297 -14.03 -7.19 -34.85
CA LEU A 297 -13.46 -8.53 -35.07
C LEU A 297 -14.54 -9.61 -35.28
N LEU A 298 -15.79 -9.28 -34.98
CA LEU A 298 -16.91 -10.21 -35.02
C LEU A 298 -17.89 -9.77 -36.09
N ASP A 299 -18.59 -10.74 -36.68
CA ASP A 299 -19.70 -10.49 -37.60
C ASP A 299 -20.95 -10.25 -36.73
N VAL A 300 -21.11 -9.01 -36.29
CA VAL A 300 -22.02 -8.63 -35.21
C VAL A 300 -23.40 -8.28 -35.76
N THR A 301 -24.45 -8.87 -35.20
CA THR A 301 -25.83 -8.43 -35.50
C THR A 301 -26.13 -7.08 -34.84
N ASN A 302 -27.09 -6.30 -35.37
CA ASN A 302 -27.50 -5.01 -34.77
C ASN A 302 -27.83 -5.11 -33.26
N LEU A 303 -28.42 -6.24 -32.83
CA LEU A 303 -28.73 -6.50 -31.42
C LEU A 303 -27.47 -6.73 -30.57
N GLU A 304 -26.48 -7.43 -31.11
CA GLU A 304 -25.20 -7.65 -30.42
C GLU A 304 -24.37 -6.37 -30.35
N GLU A 305 -24.44 -5.50 -31.37
CA GLU A 305 -23.79 -4.20 -31.37
C GLU A 305 -24.34 -3.30 -30.26
N LEU A 306 -25.66 -3.21 -30.14
CA LEU A 306 -26.32 -2.45 -29.08
C LEU A 306 -25.87 -2.94 -27.70
N LYS A 307 -25.76 -4.25 -27.51
CA LYS A 307 -25.30 -4.85 -26.25
C LYS A 307 -23.80 -4.64 -25.99
N LEU A 308 -22.97 -4.62 -27.02
CA LEU A 308 -21.57 -4.24 -26.89
C LEU A 308 -21.44 -2.77 -26.48
N LYS A 309 -22.29 -1.89 -27.01
CA LYS A 309 -22.34 -0.47 -26.60
C LYS A 309 -22.80 -0.29 -25.16
N GLU A 310 -23.80 -1.05 -24.72
CA GLU A 310 -24.19 -1.10 -23.30
C GLU A 310 -23.04 -1.61 -22.43
N CYS A 311 -22.30 -2.62 -22.90
CA CYS A 311 -21.15 -3.15 -22.19
C CYS A 311 -19.98 -2.16 -22.11
N SER A 312 -19.76 -1.34 -23.15
CA SER A 312 -18.78 -0.23 -23.16
C SER A 312 -19.07 0.73 -22.01
N ARG A 313 -20.30 1.25 -21.97
CA ARG A 313 -20.73 2.19 -20.93
C ARG A 313 -20.63 1.56 -19.55
N PHE A 314 -20.99 0.28 -19.44
CA PHE A 314 -20.85 -0.45 -18.19
C PHE A 314 -19.38 -0.52 -17.72
N PHE A 315 -18.43 -0.77 -18.62
CA PHE A 315 -17.01 -0.75 -18.26
C PHE A 315 -16.54 0.65 -17.90
N GLU A 316 -16.87 1.68 -18.66
CA GLU A 316 -16.50 3.07 -18.31
C GLU A 316 -16.95 3.44 -16.88
N GLN A 317 -18.18 3.08 -16.50
CA GLN A 317 -18.73 3.34 -15.16
C GLN A 317 -18.11 2.49 -14.03
N ASN A 318 -17.46 1.37 -14.37
CA ASN A 318 -16.88 0.43 -13.40
C ASN A 318 -15.35 0.33 -13.51
N ALA A 319 -14.71 1.36 -14.06
CA ALA A 319 -13.26 1.44 -14.12
C ALA A 319 -12.65 1.44 -12.70
N PRO A 320 -11.63 0.61 -12.41
CA PRO A 320 -10.97 0.62 -11.13
C PRO A 320 -10.15 1.90 -10.98
N GLU A 321 -10.32 2.57 -9.86
CA GLU A 321 -9.53 3.73 -9.48
C GLU A 321 -8.97 3.50 -8.08
N PHE A 322 -7.65 3.51 -7.94
CA PHE A 322 -7.01 3.43 -6.64
C PHE A 322 -6.83 4.86 -6.12
N THR A 323 -7.34 5.15 -4.92
CA THR A 323 -7.30 6.49 -4.33
C THR A 323 -6.56 6.47 -2.99
N ALA A 324 -5.91 7.59 -2.67
CA ALA A 324 -5.34 7.82 -1.35
C ALA A 324 -6.36 8.61 -0.51
N ALA A 325 -7.24 7.88 0.19
CA ALA A 325 -8.33 8.44 1.01
C ALA A 325 -9.25 9.40 0.21
N ASP A 326 -9.49 9.08 -1.06
CA ASP A 326 -10.30 9.88 -2.00
C ASP A 326 -9.81 11.31 -2.25
N PHE A 327 -8.66 11.73 -1.71
CA PHE A 327 -8.05 13.02 -2.01
C PHE A 327 -7.47 13.07 -3.42
N PHE A 328 -6.77 12.01 -3.83
CA PHE A 328 -6.20 11.93 -5.16
C PHE A 328 -6.09 10.49 -5.67
N PRO A 329 -6.16 10.30 -7.00
CA PRO A 329 -5.91 9.01 -7.63
C PRO A 329 -4.42 8.67 -7.60
N ILE A 330 -4.12 7.42 -7.25
CA ILE A 330 -2.77 6.85 -7.25
C ILE A 330 -2.41 6.44 -8.68
N LYS A 331 -1.90 7.41 -9.44
CA LYS A 331 -1.40 7.22 -10.81
C LYS A 331 0.12 7.01 -10.80
N ARG A 332 0.68 6.46 -11.89
CA ARG A 332 2.14 6.32 -12.03
C ARG A 332 2.85 7.66 -12.02
N ASP A 333 2.20 8.69 -12.55
CA ASP A 333 2.72 10.06 -12.61
C ASP A 333 2.89 10.68 -11.22
N LEU A 334 2.24 10.12 -10.18
CA LEU A 334 2.48 10.50 -8.79
C LEU A 334 3.95 10.31 -8.39
N LEU A 335 4.64 9.31 -8.95
CA LEU A 335 6.06 9.10 -8.68
C LEU A 335 6.92 10.26 -9.20
N LEU A 336 6.63 10.73 -10.41
CA LEU A 336 7.30 11.88 -11.01
C LEU A 336 6.92 13.16 -10.26
N GLY A 337 5.65 13.31 -9.87
CA GLY A 337 5.19 14.42 -9.05
C GLY A 337 5.90 14.49 -7.69
N MET A 338 6.06 13.36 -7.00
CA MET A 338 6.82 13.30 -5.74
C MET A 338 8.29 13.69 -5.94
N ALA A 339 8.93 13.20 -7.01
CA ALA A 339 10.32 13.57 -7.34
C ALA A 339 10.44 15.07 -7.65
N LEU A 340 9.49 15.64 -8.39
CA LEU A 340 9.48 17.06 -8.73
C LEU A 340 9.26 17.95 -7.49
N ILE A 341 8.31 17.59 -6.63
CA ILE A 341 8.07 18.29 -5.36
C ILE A 341 9.34 18.27 -4.51
N PHE A 342 10.00 17.12 -4.43
CA PHE A 342 11.26 16.98 -3.71
C PHE A 342 12.34 17.91 -4.28
N VAL A 343 12.63 17.85 -5.58
CA VAL A 343 13.64 18.71 -6.22
C VAL A 343 13.34 20.19 -6.01
N ASN A 344 12.08 20.60 -6.19
CA ASN A 344 11.69 22.00 -6.01
C ASN A 344 11.87 22.46 -4.55
N PHE A 345 11.57 21.60 -3.59
CA PHE A 345 11.73 21.94 -2.18
C PHE A 345 13.21 22.02 -1.77
N GLU A 346 14.06 21.12 -2.28
CA GLU A 346 15.51 21.19 -2.09
C GLU A 346 16.09 22.49 -2.66
N VAL A 347 15.71 22.85 -3.88
CA VAL A 347 16.13 24.13 -4.50
C VAL A 347 15.69 25.32 -3.63
N ALA A 348 14.45 25.30 -3.12
CA ALA A 348 13.96 26.36 -2.25
C ALA A 348 14.71 26.44 -0.91
N ILE A 349 15.10 25.30 -0.31
CA ILE A 349 15.93 25.30 0.90
C ILE A 349 17.30 25.90 0.62
N ILE A 350 17.98 25.44 -0.43
CA ILE A 350 19.32 25.93 -0.79
C ILE A 350 19.27 27.46 -1.01
N GLN A 351 18.27 27.94 -1.73
CA GLN A 351 18.08 29.39 -1.95
C GLN A 351 17.79 30.18 -0.66
N MET A 352 17.16 29.56 0.34
CA MET A 352 16.92 30.20 1.64
C MET A 352 18.14 30.16 2.57
N GLU A 353 19.11 29.26 2.35
CA GLU A 353 20.35 29.22 3.12
C GLU A 353 21.37 30.27 2.64
N ASP A 354 21.29 30.68 1.38
CA ASP A 354 22.14 31.73 0.78
C ASP A 354 21.64 33.17 1.06
N LEU A 355 20.47 33.34 1.69
CA LEU A 355 19.84 34.62 2.08
C LEU A 355 19.96 34.86 3.58
#